data_AF-A0A0G0PZM5-F1
#
_entry.id   AF-A0A0G0PZM5-F1
#
_cell.length_a   1.000
_cell.length_b   1.000
_cell.length_c   1.000
_cell.angle_alpha   90.00
_cell.angle_beta   90.00
_cell.angle_gamma   90.00
#
_symmetry.space_group_name_H-M   'P 1'
#
loop_
_entity.id
_entity.type
_entity.pdbx_description
1 polymer ?
#
loop_
_entity_poly.entity_id
_entity_poly.type
_entity_poly.pdbx_seq_one_letter_code
_entity_poly.pdbx_strand_id
1 'polypeptide(L)'
;MTTNLHAIAALQEIHVRNDVKLRPLRSTDAERLLEILAADNSIRDKVTVASLFHTPEDVTTEVKRYHEDFGLIRYTLLKKNNPIGLVSLWRDEGYFGTPPQPDDYGFG
;
A
#
# COMPACT_ATOMS: atom_id res chain seq x y z
N MET A 1 -10.10 0.76 -21.51
CA MET A 1 -8.71 0.38 -21.22
C MET A 1 -8.51 0.53 -19.74
N THR A 2 -7.96 -0.48 -19.08
CA THR A 2 -7.72 -0.48 -17.64
C THR A 2 -6.51 0.41 -17.34
N THR A 3 -6.72 1.57 -16.70
CA THR A 3 -5.62 2.46 -16.30
C THR A 3 -4.70 1.72 -15.33
N ASN A 4 -3.40 1.69 -15.63
CA ASN A 4 -2.37 1.16 -14.75
C ASN A 4 -1.91 2.25 -13.78
N LEU A 5 -2.26 2.13 -12.51
CA LEU A 5 -1.92 3.12 -11.48
C LEU A 5 -0.40 3.26 -11.29
N HIS A 6 0.37 2.19 -11.52
CA HIS A 6 1.84 2.21 -11.42
C HIS A 6 2.52 3.04 -12.51
N ALA A 7 1.83 3.32 -13.62
CA ALA A 7 2.37 4.11 -14.73
C ALA A 7 2.11 5.62 -14.57
N ILE A 8 1.29 6.03 -13.59
CA ILE A 8 0.93 7.44 -13.40
C ILE A 8 2.02 8.12 -12.57
N ALA A 9 2.73 9.07 -13.19
CA ALA A 9 3.84 9.79 -12.55
C ALA A 9 3.43 10.49 -11.24
N ALA A 10 2.25 11.12 -11.22
CA ALA A 10 1.72 11.80 -10.03
C ALA A 10 1.46 10.85 -8.85
N LEU A 11 1.35 9.54 -9.10
CA LEU A 11 1.13 8.51 -8.09
C LEU A 11 2.44 7.89 -7.58
N GLN A 12 3.61 8.28 -8.10
CA GLN A 12 4.90 7.68 -7.70
C GLN A 12 5.54 8.36 -6.48
N GLU A 13 5.21 9.63 -6.23
CA GLU A 13 5.56 10.32 -5.00
C GLU A 13 4.53 11.42 -4.73
N ILE A 14 3.87 11.37 -3.58
CA ILE A 14 2.82 12.32 -3.21
C ILE A 14 3.27 13.06 -1.96
N HIS A 15 3.45 14.37 -2.09
CA HIS A 15 3.78 15.24 -0.97
C HIS A 15 2.49 15.63 -0.26
N VAL A 16 2.29 15.16 0.98
CA VAL A 16 1.06 15.40 1.75
C VAL A 16 1.16 16.71 2.53
N ARG A 17 2.29 16.90 3.22
CA ARG A 17 2.66 18.10 3.99
C ARG A 17 4.16 18.07 4.25
N ASN A 18 4.76 19.20 4.63
CA ASN A 18 6.19 19.41 4.90
C ASN A 18 7.09 18.16 4.90
N ASP A 19 7.09 17.40 5.99
CA ASP A 19 7.97 16.25 6.19
C ASP A 19 7.29 14.89 5.96
N VAL A 20 6.06 14.89 5.43
CA VAL A 20 5.25 13.70 5.20
C VAL A 20 4.96 13.49 3.72
N LYS A 21 5.32 12.31 3.22
CA LYS A 21 5.05 11.91 1.84
C LYS A 21 4.62 10.45 1.75
N LEU A 22 3.95 10.13 0.65
CA LEU A 22 3.65 8.77 0.22
C LEU A 22 4.58 8.41 -0.93
N ARG A 23 5.09 7.18 -0.93
CA ARG A 23 5.73 6.57 -2.10
C ARG A 23 5.34 5.10 -2.18
N PRO A 24 5.39 4.48 -3.36
CA PRO A 24 5.15 3.05 -3.50
C PRO A 24 5.96 2.25 -2.48
N LEU A 25 5.32 1.23 -1.90
CA LEU A 25 5.90 0.29 -0.96
C LEU A 25 7.06 -0.43 -1.63
N ARG A 26 8.20 -0.49 -0.93
CA ARG A 26 9.42 -1.16 -1.40
C ARG A 26 9.82 -2.25 -0.42
N SER A 27 10.49 -3.28 -0.92
CA SER A 27 11.06 -4.34 -0.09
C SER A 27 12.02 -3.81 0.99
N THR A 28 12.70 -2.68 0.73
CA THR A 28 13.59 -2.03 1.70
C THR A 28 12.86 -1.45 2.92
N ASP A 29 11.54 -1.35 2.89
CA ASP A 29 10.73 -0.86 4.01
C ASP A 29 10.41 -1.95 5.03
N ALA A 30 10.70 -3.21 4.69
CA ALA A 30 10.17 -4.37 5.37
C ALA A 30 10.52 -4.40 6.87
N GLU A 31 11.80 -4.22 7.22
CA GLU A 31 12.25 -4.22 8.62
C GLU A 31 11.49 -3.19 9.45
N ARG A 32 11.41 -1.95 8.95
CA ARG A 32 10.74 -0.86 9.66
C ARG A 32 9.22 -1.09 9.80
N LEU A 33 8.58 -1.66 8.79
CA LEU A 33 7.16 -2.00 8.86
C LEU A 33 6.89 -3.11 9.88
N LEU A 34 7.76 -4.11 9.95
CA LEU A 34 7.66 -5.18 10.95
C LEU A 34 7.87 -4.64 12.37
N GLU A 35 8.79 -3.70 12.57
CA GLU A 35 8.95 -3.01 13.86
C GLU A 35 7.67 -2.29 14.29
N ILE A 36 6.99 -1.61 13.35
CA ILE A 36 5.71 -0.94 13.62
C ILE A 36 4.64 -1.96 14.01
N LEU A 37 4.52 -3.06 13.26
CA LEU A 37 3.54 -4.10 13.56
C LEU A 37 3.84 -4.86 14.85
N ALA A 38 5.11 -5.01 15.23
CA ALA A 38 5.50 -5.61 16.50
C ALA A 38 5.17 -4.69 17.69
N ALA A 39 5.22 -3.36 17.49
CA ALA A 39 4.85 -2.39 18.52
C ALA A 39 3.34 -2.37 18.80
N ASP A 40 2.49 -2.67 17.80
CA ASP A 40 1.06 -2.87 17.97
C ASP A 40 0.56 -4.03 17.11
N ASN A 41 0.54 -5.23 17.70
CA ASN A 41 0.09 -6.44 17.02
C ASN A 41 -1.39 -6.40 16.64
N SER A 42 -2.22 -5.56 17.28
CA SER A 42 -3.67 -5.48 16.98
C SER A 42 -3.96 -4.93 15.60
N ILE A 43 -2.97 -4.29 14.95
CA ILE A 43 -3.08 -3.84 13.56
C ILE A 43 -3.30 -5.03 12.63
N ARG A 44 -2.66 -6.17 12.90
CA ARG A 44 -2.79 -7.40 12.09
C ARG A 44 -4.20 -7.98 12.13
N ASP A 45 -4.92 -7.77 13.22
CA ASP A 45 -6.31 -8.25 13.37
C ASP A 45 -7.31 -7.37 12.62
N LYS A 46 -6.92 -6.14 12.27
CA LYS A 46 -7.81 -5.11 11.70
C LYS A 46 -7.52 -4.79 10.25
N VAL A 47 -6.31 -5.06 9.76
CA VAL A 47 -5.84 -4.67 8.43
C VAL A 47 -5.36 -5.90 7.68
N THR A 48 -6.07 -6.29 6.62
CA THR A 48 -5.81 -7.51 5.85
C THR A 48 -4.41 -7.60 5.29
N VAL A 49 -3.84 -6.51 4.75
CA VAL A 49 -2.45 -6.57 4.25
C VAL A 49 -1.44 -6.71 5.39
N ALA A 50 -1.67 -6.05 6.53
CA ALA A 50 -0.79 -6.12 7.68
C ALA A 50 -0.77 -7.53 8.30
N SER A 51 -1.90 -8.25 8.22
CA SER A 51 -1.99 -9.63 8.68
C SER A 51 -1.10 -10.59 7.89
N LEU A 52 -0.62 -10.20 6.69
CA LEU A 52 0.27 -11.02 5.87
C LEU A 52 1.76 -10.81 6.21
N PHE A 53 2.13 -9.73 6.89
CA PHE A 53 3.54 -9.31 7.04
C PHE A 53 4.24 -9.88 8.26
N HIS A 54 4.63 -11.16 8.29
CA HIS A 54 5.31 -11.73 9.46
C HIS A 54 6.84 -11.64 9.37
N THR A 55 7.36 -11.61 8.16
CA THR A 55 8.78 -11.63 7.82
C THR A 55 9.10 -10.61 6.72
N PRO A 56 10.37 -10.21 6.53
CA PRO A 56 10.74 -9.33 5.42
C PRO A 56 10.40 -9.89 4.04
N GLU A 57 10.43 -11.22 3.91
CA GLU A 57 10.06 -11.96 2.71
C GLU A 57 8.57 -11.81 2.38
N ASP A 58 7.71 -11.75 3.40
CA ASP A 58 6.27 -11.52 3.20
C ASP A 58 6.00 -10.14 2.61
N VAL A 59 6.69 -9.10 3.12
CA VAL A 59 6.60 -7.74 2.56
C VAL A 59 7.07 -7.72 1.11
N THR A 60 8.19 -8.39 0.82
CA THR A 60 8.71 -8.51 -0.55
C THR A 60 7.75 -9.26 -1.47
N THR A 61 7.08 -10.29 -0.97
CA THR A 61 6.07 -11.05 -1.72
C THR A 61 4.87 -10.18 -2.07
N GLU A 62 4.36 -9.40 -1.11
CA GLU A 62 3.27 -8.46 -1.38
C GLU A 62 3.69 -7.32 -2.32
N VAL A 63 4.95 -6.86 -2.24
CA VAL A 63 5.49 -5.87 -3.21
C VAL A 63 5.37 -6.39 -4.64
N LYS A 64 5.74 -7.65 -4.87
CA LYS A 64 5.63 -8.29 -6.18
C LYS A 64 4.16 -8.43 -6.60
N ARG A 65 3.32 -8.95 -5.69
CA ARG A 65 1.88 -9.17 -5.96
C ARG A 65 1.18 -7.87 -6.35
N TYR A 66 1.38 -6.78 -5.61
CA TYR A 66 0.67 -5.54 -5.95
C TYR A 66 1.19 -4.89 -7.24
N HIS A 67 2.45 -5.12 -7.65
CA HIS A 67 2.95 -4.64 -8.94
C HIS A 67 2.28 -5.33 -10.14
N GLU A 68 1.78 -6.55 -9.94
CA GLU A 68 0.99 -7.28 -10.94
C GLU A 68 -0.46 -6.79 -11.00
N ASP A 69 -0.93 -6.10 -9.95
CA ASP A 69 -2.25 -5.50 -9.87
C ASP A 69 -2.21 -4.03 -10.34
N PHE A 70 -2.69 -3.81 -11.57
CA PHE A 70 -2.73 -2.47 -12.17
C PHE A 70 -3.78 -1.54 -11.55
N GLY A 71 -4.74 -2.08 -10.80
CA GLY A 71 -5.80 -1.36 -10.11
C GLY A 71 -5.44 -0.95 -8.69
N LEU A 72 -4.33 -1.43 -8.13
CA LEU A 72 -3.89 -1.19 -6.76
C LEU A 72 -2.51 -0.54 -6.72
N ILE A 73 -2.35 0.51 -5.94
CA ILE A 73 -1.05 1.02 -5.52
C ILE A 73 -0.97 1.10 -4.01
N ARG A 74 0.08 0.51 -3.44
CA ARG A 74 0.32 0.50 -1.99
C ARG A 74 1.47 1.44 -1.66
N TYR A 75 1.22 2.35 -0.74
CA TYR A 75 2.14 3.38 -0.31
C TYR A 75 2.73 3.08 1.05
N THR A 76 4.02 3.34 1.19
CA THR A 76 4.65 3.61 2.49
C THR A 76 4.45 5.08 2.82
N LEU A 77 3.85 5.34 3.99
CA LEU A 77 3.80 6.68 4.59
C LEU A 77 5.13 6.98 5.25
N LEU A 78 5.79 8.06 4.82
CA LEU A 78 7.10 8.46 5.31
C LEU A 78 6.98 9.75 6.09
N LYS A 79 7.67 9.83 7.24
CA LYS A 79 7.95 11.09 7.94
C LYS A 79 9.46 11.30 8.02
N LYS A 80 9.97 12.40 7.46
CA LYS A 80 11.42 12.67 7.33
C LYS A 80 12.18 11.48 6.70
N ASN A 81 11.60 10.87 5.66
CA ASN A 81 12.07 9.66 4.99
C ASN A 81 12.06 8.36 5.83
N ASN A 82 11.54 8.36 7.05
CA ASN A 82 11.35 7.15 7.84
C ASN A 82 9.94 6.56 7.61
N PRO A 83 9.79 5.27 7.29
CA PRO A 83 8.49 4.61 7.26
C PRO A 83 7.78 4.71 8.61
N ILE A 84 6.52 5.15 8.58
CA ILE A 84 5.65 5.29 9.75
C ILE A 84 4.27 4.64 9.56
N GLY A 85 3.99 4.07 8.40
CA GLY A 85 2.73 3.42 8.12
C GLY A 85 2.56 3.05 6.65
N LEU A 86 1.35 2.60 6.33
CA LEU A 86 0.93 2.16 5.00
C LEU A 86 -0.42 2.78 4.66
N VAL A 87 -0.63 3.04 3.38
CA VAL A 87 -1.93 3.42 2.80
C VAL A 87 -2.03 2.76 1.43
N SER A 88 -3.17 2.20 1.09
CA SER A 88 -3.45 1.66 -0.24
C SER A 88 -4.45 2.57 -0.96
N LEU A 89 -4.30 2.69 -2.28
CA LEU A 89 -5.30 3.25 -3.19
C LEU A 89 -5.64 2.16 -4.18
N TRP A 90 -6.92 1.83 -4.33
CA TRP A 90 -7.37 0.82 -5.29
C TRP A 90 -8.58 1.32 -6.08
N ARG A 91 -8.69 0.87 -7.32
CA ARG A 91 -9.90 1.05 -8.15
C ARG A 91 -10.96 0.04 -7.69
N ASP A 92 -12.23 0.41 -7.78
CA ASP A 92 -13.32 -0.54 -7.58
C ASP A 92 -13.40 -1.52 -8.76
N GLU A 93 -12.89 -2.73 -8.55
CA GLU A 93 -12.95 -3.84 -9.52
C GLU A 93 -14.18 -4.74 -9.32
N GLY A 94 -15.16 -4.31 -8.53
CA GLY A 94 -16.35 -5.08 -8.19
C GLY A 94 -16.08 -6.02 -7.02
N TYR A 95 -16.74 -5.76 -5.89
CA TYR A 95 -16.60 -6.56 -4.68
C TYR A 95 -17.93 -7.24 -4.33
N PHE A 96 -17.88 -8.46 -3.80
CA PHE A 96 -19.08 -9.18 -3.34
C PHE A 96 -20.20 -9.32 -4.40
N GLY A 97 -19.81 -9.43 -5.68
CA GLY A 97 -20.75 -9.58 -6.79
C GLY A 97 -21.32 -8.27 -7.33
N THR A 98 -20.82 -7.11 -6.88
CA THR A 98 -21.12 -5.84 -7.53
C THR A 98 -20.38 -5.70 -8.85
N PRO A 99 -20.99 -5.06 -9.88
CA PRO A 99 -20.27 -4.68 -11.08
C PRO A 99 -19.11 -3.72 -10.75
N PRO A 100 -17.95 -3.84 -11.43
CA PRO A 100 -16.86 -2.88 -11.29
C PRO A 100 -17.31 -1.46 -11.62
N GLN A 101 -16.89 -0.49 -10.81
CA GLN A 101 -17.07 0.94 -11.06
C GLN A 101 -15.69 1.53 -11.40
N PRO A 102 -15.31 1.58 -12.69
CA PRO A 102 -13.92 1.86 -13.08
C PRO A 102 -13.44 3.29 -12.75
N ASP A 103 -14.37 4.20 -12.51
CA ASP A 103 -14.12 5.59 -12.12
C ASP A 103 -14.16 5.80 -10.60
N ASP A 104 -14.50 4.76 -9.83
CA ASP A 104 -14.53 4.79 -8.37
C ASP A 104 -13.24 4.22 -7.79
N TYR A 105 -12.83 4.80 -6.67
CA TYR A 105 -11.58 4.47 -5.98
C TYR A 105 -11.80 4.37 -4.48
N GLY A 106 -11.18 3.37 -3.86
CA GLY A 106 -11.09 3.20 -2.41
C GLY A 106 -9.69 3.51 -1.89
N PHE A 107 -9.62 3.87 -0.60
CA PHE A 107 -8.36 4.03 0.12
C PHE A 107 -8.47 3.49 1.55
N GLY A 108 -7.35 3.03 2.11
CA GLY A 108 -7.32 2.38 3.42
C GLY A 108 -5.94 1.88 3.83
#